data_AF-A0A7X8NPR5-F1
#
_entry.id   AF-A0A7X8NPR5-F1
#
_cell.length_a   1.000
_cell.length_b   1.000
_cell.length_c   1.000
_cell.angle_alpha   90.00
_cell.angle_beta   90.00
_cell.angle_gamma   90.00
#
_symmetry.space_group_name_H-M   'P 1'
#
loop_
_entity.id
_entity.type
_entity.pdbx_description
1 polymer ?
#
loop_
_entity_poly.entity_id
_entity_poly.type
_entity_poly.pdbx_seq_one_letter_code
_entity_poly.pdbx_strand_id
1 'polypeptide(L)'
;MSIASAQYNEDEKLAMARAATALVTRWGVPDESVARLLNGEGRATALLGIHRALRCIFADSDRVARWIGAPNEAFGGVCALDLMLADGLAGMRRVEAYLDAEIAS
;
A
#
# COMPACT_ATOMS: atom_id res chain seq x y z
N MET A 1 6.44 -1.18 19.68
CA MET A 1 7.51 -2.12 19.25
C MET A 1 8.07 -1.55 17.95
N SER A 2 9.28 -0.95 17.99
CA SER A 2 9.82 -0.14 16.89
C SER A 2 10.48 -1.03 15.83
N ILE A 3 9.87 -1.13 14.65
CA ILE A 3 10.48 -1.74 13.47
C ILE A 3 11.17 -0.62 12.67
N ALA A 4 12.24 -0.04 13.18
CA ALA A 4 13.07 0.91 12.43
C ALA A 4 14.39 1.05 13.20
N SER A 5 15.46 0.36 12.82
CA SER A 5 16.17 0.56 11.56
C SER A 5 16.58 -0.75 10.90
N ALA A 6 15.69 -1.39 10.14
CA ALA A 6 16.14 -2.42 9.21
C ALA A 6 16.83 -1.71 8.03
N GLN A 7 18.16 -1.61 8.08
CA GLN A 7 18.93 -1.30 6.88
C GLN A 7 18.82 -2.53 5.97
N TYR A 8 17.86 -2.51 5.06
CA TYR A 8 17.70 -3.58 4.09
C TYR A 8 18.91 -3.60 3.15
N ASN A 9 19.50 -4.78 2.92
CA ASN A 9 20.52 -4.95 1.90
C ASN A 9 19.91 -4.90 0.49
N GLU A 10 20.73 -4.86 -0.56
CA GLU A 10 20.23 -4.73 -1.94
C GLU A 10 19.34 -5.90 -2.40
N ASP A 11 19.67 -7.13 -1.97
CA ASP A 11 18.85 -8.31 -2.29
C ASP A 11 17.48 -8.24 -1.59
N GLU A 12 17.45 -7.79 -0.34
CA GLU A 12 16.23 -7.56 0.43
C GLU A 12 15.38 -6.44 -0.18
N LYS A 13 15.99 -5.32 -0.58
CA LYS A 13 15.30 -4.23 -1.29
C LYS A 13 14.69 -4.73 -2.60
N LEU A 14 15.43 -5.54 -3.35
CA LEU A 14 14.95 -6.12 -4.61
C LEU A 14 13.81 -7.12 -4.37
N ALA A 15 13.90 -7.94 -3.33
CA ALA A 15 12.83 -8.85 -2.95
C ALA A 15 11.56 -8.10 -2.53
N MET A 16 11.70 -7.03 -1.74
CA MET A 16 10.60 -6.16 -1.34
C MET A 16 9.96 -5.47 -2.55
N ALA A 17 10.76 -4.96 -3.48
CA ALA A 17 10.26 -4.36 -4.71
C ALA A 17 9.44 -5.36 -5.53
N ARG A 18 9.95 -6.58 -5.72
CA ARG A 18 9.22 -7.66 -6.42
C ARG A 18 7.91 -8.02 -5.75
N ALA A 19 7.93 -8.15 -4.41
CA ALA A 19 6.72 -8.43 -3.65
C ALA A 19 5.70 -7.30 -3.79
N ALA A 20 6.14 -6.05 -3.67
CA ALA A 20 5.28 -4.89 -3.85
C ALA A 20 4.70 -4.80 -5.27
N THR A 21 5.48 -5.10 -6.31
CA THR A 21 5.00 -5.24 -7.70
C THR A 21 3.89 -6.28 -7.81
N ALA A 22 4.12 -7.50 -7.31
CA ALA A 22 3.12 -8.57 -7.38
C ALA A 22 1.80 -8.18 -6.68
N LEU A 23 1.89 -7.41 -5.59
CA LEU A 23 0.72 -6.92 -4.86
C LEU A 23 -0.09 -5.91 -5.66
N VAL A 24 0.55 -4.88 -6.22
CA VAL A 24 -0.17 -3.85 -6.99
C VAL A 24 -0.76 -4.42 -8.28
N THR A 25 -0.08 -5.36 -8.94
CA THR A 25 -0.66 -6.10 -10.08
C THR A 25 -1.91 -6.87 -9.66
N ARG A 26 -1.89 -7.53 -8.49
CA ARG A 26 -3.05 -8.25 -7.96
C ARG A 26 -4.23 -7.33 -7.59
N TRP A 27 -3.96 -6.06 -7.29
CA TRP A 27 -5.00 -5.06 -7.09
C TRP A 27 -5.62 -4.55 -8.40
N GLY A 28 -5.14 -5.01 -9.55
CA GLY A 28 -5.62 -4.56 -10.86
C GLY A 28 -5.09 -3.18 -11.25
N VAL A 29 -4.00 -2.71 -10.62
CA VAL A 29 -3.35 -1.45 -10.99
C VAL A 29 -2.68 -1.63 -12.36
N PRO A 30 -2.92 -0.74 -13.35
CA PRO A 30 -2.31 -0.84 -14.66
C PRO A 30 -0.79 -0.63 -14.58
N ASP A 31 -0.03 -1.30 -15.44
CA ASP A 31 1.44 -1.33 -15.41
C ASP A 31 2.09 0.07 -15.43
N GLU A 32 1.49 1.02 -16.15
CA GLU A 32 1.93 2.43 -16.17
C GLU A 32 1.88 3.12 -14.80
N SER A 33 0.98 2.69 -13.92
CA SER A 33 0.82 3.20 -12.56
C SER A 33 1.71 2.47 -11.56
N VAL A 34 2.11 1.23 -11.85
CA VAL A 34 2.97 0.41 -10.98
C VAL A 34 4.31 1.09 -10.73
N ALA A 35 4.98 1.57 -11.77
CA ALA A 35 6.24 2.30 -11.63
C ALA A 35 6.07 3.57 -10.77
N ARG A 36 4.96 4.30 -10.97
CA ARG A 36 4.66 5.51 -10.20
C ARG A 36 4.44 5.20 -8.72
N LEU A 37 3.85 4.06 -8.37
CA LEU A 37 3.67 3.65 -6.98
C LEU A 37 4.98 3.19 -6.34
N LEU A 38 5.85 2.50 -7.07
CA LEU A 38 7.03 1.85 -6.50
C LEU A 38 8.30 2.72 -6.50
N ASN A 39 8.39 3.70 -7.40
CA ASN A 39 9.60 4.52 -7.56
C ASN A 39 9.82 5.45 -6.36
N GLY A 40 10.82 5.15 -5.54
CA GLY A 40 11.29 5.99 -4.44
C GLY A 40 11.50 5.20 -3.15
N GLU A 41 12.32 5.77 -2.26
CA GLU A 41 12.62 5.17 -0.97
C GLU A 41 11.37 5.02 -0.09
N GLY A 42 11.27 3.91 0.64
CA GLY A 42 10.19 3.64 1.59
C GLY A 42 8.83 3.27 0.98
N ARG A 43 8.63 3.39 -0.34
CA ARG A 43 7.35 3.09 -1.00
C ARG A 43 7.00 1.61 -1.01
N ALA A 44 7.97 0.76 -1.31
CA ALA A 44 7.79 -0.70 -1.22
C ALA A 44 7.39 -1.12 0.20
N THR A 45 8.05 -0.56 1.23
CA THR A 45 7.70 -0.81 2.63
C THR A 45 6.28 -0.34 2.96
N ALA A 46 5.89 0.86 2.54
CA ALA A 46 4.56 1.39 2.78
C ALA A 46 3.47 0.52 2.12
N LEU A 47 3.68 0.08 0.87
CA LEU A 47 2.75 -0.82 0.18
C LEU A 47 2.61 -2.18 0.88
N LEU A 48 3.72 -2.73 1.38
CA LEU A 48 3.70 -3.95 2.19
C LEU A 48 2.94 -3.75 3.51
N GLY A 49 3.10 -2.58 4.16
CA GLY A 49 2.35 -2.21 5.36
C GLY A 49 0.85 -2.10 5.11
N ILE A 50 0.45 -1.40 4.05
CA ILE A 50 -0.94 -1.32 3.58
C ILE A 50 -1.50 -2.71 3.31
N HIS A 51 -0.74 -3.56 2.60
CA HIS A 51 -1.17 -4.92 2.32
C HIS A 51 -1.39 -5.74 3.60
N ARG A 52 -0.46 -5.66 4.56
CA ARG A 52 -0.59 -6.31 5.87
C ARG A 52 -1.88 -5.87 6.56
N ALA A 53 -2.13 -4.57 6.65
CA ALA A 53 -3.30 -4.04 7.33
C ALA A 53 -4.61 -4.48 6.64
N LEU A 54 -4.66 -4.42 5.31
CA LEU A 54 -5.80 -4.91 4.53
C LEU A 54 -6.08 -6.39 4.75
N ARG A 55 -5.04 -7.22 4.98
CA ARG A 55 -5.21 -8.65 5.30
C ARG A 55 -5.75 -8.89 6.70
N CYS A 56 -5.55 -7.97 7.63
CA CYS A 56 -6.17 -8.03 8.95
C CYS A 56 -7.67 -7.73 8.88
N ILE A 57 -8.07 -6.78 8.03
CA ILE A 57 -9.48 -6.36 7.89
C ILE A 57 -10.27 -7.28 6.94
N PHE A 58 -9.65 -7.72 5.85
CA PHE A 58 -10.31 -8.47 4.78
C PHE A 58 -9.74 -9.88 4.64
N ALA A 59 -10.57 -10.88 4.95
CA ALA A 59 -10.26 -12.29 4.70
C ALA A 59 -10.15 -12.63 3.20
N ASP A 60 -10.98 -12.00 2.36
CA ASP A 60 -11.02 -12.21 0.91
C ASP A 60 -10.10 -11.22 0.16
N SER A 61 -9.25 -11.73 -0.72
CA SER A 61 -8.34 -10.92 -1.54
C SER A 61 -9.06 -10.09 -2.59
N ASP A 62 -10.21 -10.52 -3.10
CA ASP A 62 -10.95 -9.75 -4.10
C ASP A 62 -11.61 -8.52 -3.46
N ARG A 63 -12.00 -8.62 -2.19
CA ARG A 63 -12.48 -7.46 -1.42
C ARG A 63 -11.39 -6.41 -1.23
N VAL A 64 -10.13 -6.82 -1.09
CA VAL A 64 -8.99 -5.89 -1.01
C VAL A 64 -8.86 -5.09 -2.30
N ALA A 65 -8.84 -5.76 -3.46
CA ALA A 65 -8.72 -5.08 -4.75
C ALA A 65 -9.89 -4.09 -4.98
N ARG A 66 -11.12 -4.51 -4.67
CA ARG A 66 -12.29 -3.63 -4.77
C ARG A 66 -12.21 -2.42 -3.84
N TRP A 67 -11.78 -2.61 -2.60
CA TRP A 67 -11.66 -1.52 -1.63
C TRP A 67 -10.64 -0.45 -2.07
N ILE A 68 -9.51 -0.88 -2.63
CA ILE A 68 -8.44 0.04 -3.06
C ILE A 68 -8.92 1.02 -4.14
N GLY A 69 -9.76 0.55 -5.07
CA GLY A 69 -10.32 1.38 -6.15
C GLY A 69 -11.69 2.00 -5.84
N ALA A 70 -12.28 1.73 -4.67
CA ALA A 70 -13.59 2.27 -4.30
C ALA A 70 -13.47 3.67 -3.64
N PRO A 71 -14.41 4.60 -3.89
CA PRO A 71 -14.54 5.84 -3.13
C PRO A 71 -14.55 5.59 -1.62
N ASN A 72 -13.79 6.38 -0.87
CA ASN A 72 -13.70 6.27 0.58
C ASN A 72 -13.95 7.63 1.25
N GLU A 73 -14.96 7.68 2.12
CA GLU A 73 -15.35 8.90 2.84
C GLU A 73 -14.24 9.44 3.76
N ALA A 74 -13.43 8.57 4.36
CA ALA A 74 -12.27 8.98 5.17
C ALA A 74 -11.21 9.73 4.35
N PHE A 75 -11.25 9.58 3.02
CA PHE A 75 -10.38 10.28 2.07
C PHE A 75 -11.13 11.37 1.30
N GLY A 76 -12.32 11.78 1.74
CA GLY A 76 -13.10 12.82 1.06
C GLY A 76 -13.72 12.36 -0.27
N GLY A 77 -14.03 11.07 -0.37
CA GLY A 77 -14.71 10.48 -1.53
C GLY A 77 -13.78 10.01 -2.65
N VAL A 78 -12.46 10.23 -2.55
CA VAL A 78 -11.50 9.60 -3.47
C VAL A 78 -11.15 8.18 -3.02
N CYS A 79 -10.71 7.34 -3.96
CA CYS A 79 -10.25 6.01 -3.61
C CYS A 79 -8.82 6.02 -3.05
N ALA A 80 -8.43 4.94 -2.36
CA ALA A 80 -7.09 4.82 -1.78
C ALA A 80 -5.99 4.84 -2.87
N LEU A 81 -6.26 4.23 -4.02
CA LEU A 81 -5.32 4.21 -5.15
C LEU A 81 -5.00 5.62 -5.67
N ASP A 82 -6.03 6.44 -5.88
CA ASP A 82 -5.85 7.82 -6.36
C ASP A 82 -5.04 8.64 -5.35
N LEU A 83 -5.30 8.46 -4.06
CA LEU A 83 -4.55 9.13 -2.99
C LEU A 83 -3.06 8.73 -3.01
N MET A 84 -2.76 7.43 -3.15
CA MET A 84 -1.38 6.94 -3.26
C MET A 84 -0.67 7.46 -4.52
N LEU A 85 -1.38 7.60 -5.64
CA LEU A 85 -0.83 8.09 -6.91
C LEU A 85 -0.61 9.60 -6.93
N ALA A 86 -1.51 10.36 -6.29
CA ALA A 86 -1.44 11.82 -6.22
C ALA A 86 -0.38 12.29 -5.21
N ASP A 87 -0.41 11.75 -4.00
CA ASP A 87 0.43 12.23 -2.89
C ASP A 87 1.69 11.38 -2.67
N GLY A 88 1.88 10.33 -3.48
CA GLY A 88 3.03 9.42 -3.40
C GLY A 88 3.16 8.77 -2.03
N LEU A 89 4.37 8.83 -1.45
CA LEU A 89 4.65 8.23 -0.15
C LEU A 89 3.78 8.82 0.98
N ALA A 90 3.47 10.12 0.95
CA ALA A 90 2.61 10.74 1.96
C ALA A 90 1.18 10.18 1.90
N GLY A 91 0.65 9.99 0.69
CA GLY A 91 -0.63 9.32 0.46
C GLY A 91 -0.62 7.88 0.97
N MET A 92 0.44 7.12 0.67
CA MET A 92 0.59 5.74 1.17
C MET A 92 0.61 5.68 2.70
N ARG A 93 1.37 6.55 3.36
CA ARG A 93 1.42 6.61 4.83
C ARG A 93 0.07 6.98 5.45
N ARG A 94 -0.68 7.86 4.79
CA ARG A 94 -2.05 8.21 5.22
C ARG A 94 -3.00 7.02 5.10
N VAL A 95 -2.95 6.27 4.00
CA VAL A 95 -3.75 5.04 3.82
C VAL A 95 -3.38 3.99 4.87
N GLU A 96 -2.07 3.75 5.08
CA GLU A 96 -1.56 2.82 6.09
C GLU A 96 -2.06 3.18 7.49
N ALA A 97 -1.91 4.45 7.90
CA ALA A 97 -2.34 4.92 9.21
C ALA A 97 -3.85 4.81 9.42
N TYR A 98 -4.65 5.08 8.38
CA TYR A 98 -6.10 4.88 8.43
C TYR A 98 -6.45 3.41 8.68
N LEU A 99 -5.85 2.49 7.92
CA LEU A 99 -6.11 1.05 8.07
C LEU A 99 -5.65 0.52 9.43
N ASP A 100 -4.51 0.97 9.94
CA ASP A 100 -4.04 0.59 11.27
C ASP A 100 -4.98 1.10 12.38
N ALA A 101 -5.60 2.27 12.21
CA ALA A 101 -6.62 2.78 13.13
C ALA A 101 -7.89 1.91 13.11
N GLU A 102 -8.35 1.48 11.93
CA GLU A 102 -9.50 0.57 11.77
C GLU A 102 -9.24 -0.83 12.36
N ILE A 103 -7.97 -1.27 12.44
CA ILE A 103 -7.60 -2.53 13.10
C ILE A 103 -7.63 -2.39 14.63
N ALA A 104 -7.33 -1.19 15.14
CA ALA A 104 -7.23 -0.94 16.57
C ALA A 104 -8.57 -0.61 17.25
N SER A 105 -9.63 -0.34 16.47
CA SER A 105 -11.00 -0.08 16.93
C SER A 105 -11.77 -1.36 17.23
#